data_AF-A0A7J2JH86-F1
#
_entry.id   AF-A0A7J2JH86-F1
#
_cell.length_a   1.000
_cell.length_b   1.000
_cell.length_c   1.000
_cell.angle_alpha   90.00
_cell.angle_beta   90.00
_cell.angle_gamma   90.00
#
_symmetry.space_group_name_H-M   'P 1'
#
loop_
_entity.id
_entity.type
_entity.pdbx_description
1 polymer ?
#
loop_
_entity_poly.entity_id
_entity_poly.type
_entity_poly.pdbx_seq_one_letter_code
_entity_poly.pdbx_strand_id
1 'polypeptide(L)'
;MQITTNITVSDVEFKENFLKVKFVFTANYMPAIATITIKGMARVLGPSEDLNRIYSEHLNKKPLPLPILQAISNAAFTEAVIVARSLGVPPPVPLPVLGAPPGEAKKTQPGYIA
;
A
#
# COMPACT_ATOMS: atom_id res chain seq x y z
N MET A 1 -11.59 13.22 12.08
CA MET A 1 -10.28 12.59 12.36
C MET A 1 -9.74 12.07 11.04
N GLN A 2 -8.53 12.46 10.68
CA GLN A 2 -7.90 12.11 9.41
C GLN A 2 -6.67 11.24 9.70
N ILE A 3 -6.44 10.23 8.87
CA ILE A 3 -5.25 9.38 8.95
C ILE A 3 -4.54 9.49 7.61
N THR A 4 -3.27 9.88 7.64
CA THR A 4 -2.43 9.96 6.44
C THR A 4 -1.37 8.88 6.52
N THR A 5 -1.36 7.98 5.53
CA THR A 5 -0.40 6.88 5.44
C THR A 5 0.55 7.08 4.26
N ASN A 6 1.83 6.80 4.45
CA ASN A 6 2.82 6.81 3.39
C ASN A 6 3.77 5.60 3.51
N ILE A 7 4.23 5.09 2.38
CA ILE A 7 5.30 4.09 2.28
C ILE A 7 6.37 4.64 1.36
N THR A 8 7.58 4.74 1.89
CA THR A 8 8.75 5.15 1.11
C THR A 8 9.75 4.00 1.07
N VAL A 9 10.13 3.58 -0.13
CA VAL A 9 11.28 2.70 -0.33
C VAL A 9 12.54 3.53 -0.14
N SER A 10 13.35 3.18 0.86
CA SER A 10 14.53 3.95 1.25
C SER A 10 15.80 3.48 0.54
N ASP A 11 15.90 2.18 0.26
CA ASP A 11 17.10 1.57 -0.28
C ASP A 11 16.76 0.23 -0.94
N VAL A 12 17.48 -0.11 -2.01
CA VAL A 12 17.37 -1.39 -2.70
C VAL A 12 18.77 -1.89 -2.97
N GLU A 13 19.15 -3.02 -2.35
CA GLU A 13 20.45 -3.63 -2.54
C GLU A 13 20.31 -4.97 -3.27
N PHE A 14 21.15 -5.20 -4.28
CA PHE A 14 21.32 -6.54 -4.83
C PHE A 14 22.22 -7.37 -3.90
N LYS A 15 21.73 -8.53 -3.46
CA LYS A 15 22.52 -9.55 -2.77
C LYS A 15 22.55 -10.80 -3.63
N GLU A 16 23.55 -11.66 -3.41
CA GLU A 16 23.91 -12.82 -4.24
C GLU A 16 22.74 -13.46 -5.02
N ASN A 17 21.62 -13.77 -4.36
CA ASN A 17 20.46 -14.39 -4.99
C ASN A 17 19.12 -13.72 -4.67
N PHE A 18 19.11 -12.45 -4.25
CA PHE A 18 17.87 -11.74 -3.88
C PHE A 18 18.03 -10.22 -3.87
N LEU A 19 16.93 -9.49 -4.07
CA LEU A 19 16.90 -8.05 -3.79
C LEU A 19 16.46 -7.78 -2.36
N LYS A 20 17.19 -6.92 -1.68
CA LYS A 20 16.90 -6.44 -0.35
C LYS A 20 16.30 -5.03 -0.46
N VAL A 21 15.00 -4.90 -0.18
CA VAL A 21 14.28 -3.63 -0.29
C VAL A 21 13.97 -3.11 1.11
N LYS A 22 14.61 -2.02 1.52
CA LYS A 22 14.30 -1.34 2.79
C LYS A 22 13.19 -0.33 2.56
N PHE A 23 12.23 -0.29 3.47
CA PHE A 23 11.11 0.63 3.39
C PHE A 23 10.77 1.21 4.75
N VAL A 24 10.12 2.37 4.72
CA VAL A 24 9.55 3.02 5.89
C VAL A 24 8.08 3.28 5.61
N PHE A 25 7.22 2.70 6.43
CA PHE A 25 5.80 3.00 6.51
C PHE A 25 5.57 4.00 7.64
N THR A 26 4.73 5.00 7.39
CA THR A 26 4.32 5.97 8.40
C THR A 26 2.81 6.18 8.33
N ALA A 27 2.13 6.10 9.47
CA ALA A 27 0.75 6.53 9.65
C ALA A 27 0.69 7.68 10.65
N ASN A 28 0.14 8.82 10.23
CA ASN A 28 -0.03 10.01 11.05
C ASN A 28 -1.51 10.27 11.29
N TYR A 29 -1.88 10.50 12.55
CA TYR A 29 -3.25 10.77 12.95
C TYR A 29 -3.45 12.26 13.19
N MET A 30 -4.58 12.82 12.75
CA MET A 30 -4.95 14.22 12.96
C MET A 30 -6.37 14.32 13.55
N PRO A 31 -6.56 14.93 14.74
CA PRO A 31 -5.56 15.60 15.60
C PRO A 31 -4.44 14.64 16.05
N ALA A 32 -3.28 15.19 16.46
CA ALA A 32 -2.02 14.47 16.69
C ALA A 32 -2.05 13.53 17.92
N ILE A 33 -2.89 12.51 17.85
CA ILE A 33 -3.10 11.52 18.91
C ILE A 33 -2.11 10.36 18.84
N ALA A 34 -1.55 10.08 17.66
CA ALA A 34 -0.57 9.02 17.44
C ALA A 34 0.20 9.24 16.12
N THR A 35 1.40 8.66 16.08
CA THR A 35 2.17 8.43 14.85
C THR A 35 2.76 7.02 14.95
N ILE A 36 2.58 6.22 13.90
CA ILE A 36 3.14 4.87 13.79
C ILE A 36 4.17 4.89 12.67
N THR A 37 5.40 4.51 12.98
CA THR A 37 6.48 4.38 11.99
C THR A 37 7.04 2.96 12.03
N ILE A 38 6.95 2.25 10.91
CA ILE A 38 7.44 0.88 10.75
C ILE A 38 8.59 0.92 9.75
N LYS A 39 9.78 0.50 10.18
CA LYS A 39 10.94 0.30 9.31
C LYS A 39 11.05 -1.18 9.00
N GLY A 40 10.93 -1.53 7.73
CA GLY A 40 10.90 -2.92 7.29
C GLY A 40 11.94 -3.19 6.21
N MET A 41 12.14 -4.49 5.98
CA MET A 41 13.03 -5.00 4.94
C MET A 41 12.36 -6.17 4.25
N ALA A 42 12.10 -6.03 2.97
CA ALA A 42 11.57 -7.09 2.13
C ALA A 42 12.70 -7.82 1.40
N ARG A 43 12.55 -9.14 1.30
CA ARG A 43 13.42 -10.01 0.51
C ARG A 43 12.68 -10.43 -0.74
N VAL A 44 13.14 -9.99 -1.91
CA VAL A 44 12.54 -10.35 -3.20
C VAL A 44 13.35 -11.48 -3.82
N LEU A 45 12.67 -12.61 -4.06
CA LEU A 45 13.23 -13.81 -4.65
C LEU A 45 12.68 -13.99 -6.06
N GLY A 46 13.48 -14.56 -6.95
CA GLY A 46 13.10 -14.82 -8.34
C GLY A 46 14.29 -15.24 -9.19
N PRO A 47 14.08 -15.49 -10.49
CA PRO A 47 15.16 -15.76 -11.44
C PRO A 47 16.20 -14.63 -11.43
N SER A 48 17.49 -14.98 -11.52
CA SER A 48 18.57 -13.99 -11.44
C SER A 48 18.48 -12.92 -12.54
N GLU A 49 17.98 -13.27 -13.72
CA GLU A 49 17.74 -12.33 -14.82
C GLU A 49 16.71 -11.25 -14.46
N ASP A 50 15.58 -11.66 -13.88
CA ASP A 50 14.52 -10.74 -13.42
C ASP A 50 15.01 -9.83 -12.31
N LEU A 51 15.72 -10.38 -11.32
CA LEU A 51 16.27 -9.59 -10.22
C LEU A 51 17.25 -8.54 -10.73
N ASN A 52 18.13 -8.91 -11.68
CA ASN A 52 19.09 -8.00 -12.28
C ASN A 52 18.40 -6.89 -13.09
N ARG A 53 17.35 -7.24 -13.83
CA ARG A 53 16.55 -6.27 -14.59
C ARG A 53 15.88 -5.27 -13.65
N ILE A 54 15.21 -5.75 -12.61
CA ILE A 54 14.52 -4.90 -11.62
C ILE A 54 15.51 -3.96 -10.93
N TYR A 55 16.68 -4.46 -10.53
CA TYR A 55 17.72 -3.65 -9.91
C TYR A 55 18.29 -2.60 -10.86
N SER A 56 18.57 -2.97 -12.10
CA SER A 56 19.08 -2.04 -13.13
C SER A 56 18.05 -0.96 -13.46
N GLU A 57 16.77 -1.31 -13.56
CA GLU A 57 15.69 -0.34 -13.74
C GLU A 57 15.58 0.62 -12.55
N HIS A 58 15.73 0.10 -11.33
CA HIS A 58 15.72 0.92 -10.12
C HIS A 58 16.88 1.93 -10.06
N LEU A 59 18.10 1.51 -10.44
CA LEU A 59 19.25 2.41 -10.57
C LEU A 59 19.00 3.53 -11.58
N ASN A 60 18.22 3.26 -12.63
CA ASN A 60 17.75 4.26 -13.60
C ASN A 60 16.55 5.09 -13.09
N LYS A 61 16.32 5.13 -11.77
CA LYS A 61 15.24 5.86 -11.09
C LYS A 61 13.84 5.41 -11.49
N LYS A 62 13.68 4.22 -12.07
CA LYS A 62 12.36 3.65 -12.30
C LYS A 62 11.79 3.13 -10.96
N PRO A 63 10.47 3.24 -10.77
CA PRO A 63 9.82 2.65 -9.60
C PRO A 63 9.97 1.13 -9.60
N LEU A 64 9.94 0.53 -8.41
CA LEU A 64 9.89 -0.92 -8.29
C LEU A 64 8.60 -1.48 -8.93
N PRO A 65 8.63 -2.72 -9.44
CA PRO A 65 7.43 -3.40 -9.93
C PRO A 65 6.28 -3.34 -8.94
N LEU A 66 5.07 -3.06 -9.45
CA LEU A 66 3.86 -2.93 -8.66
C LEU A 66 3.61 -4.13 -7.71
N PRO A 67 3.82 -5.41 -8.11
CA PRO A 67 3.63 -6.53 -7.20
C PRO A 67 4.50 -6.48 -5.94
N ILE A 68 5.74 -5.99 -6.06
CA ILE A 68 6.66 -5.84 -4.93
C ILE A 68 6.15 -4.74 -3.99
N LEU A 69 5.74 -3.60 -4.54
CA LEU A 69 5.19 -2.49 -3.77
C LEU A 69 3.90 -2.89 -3.06
N GLN A 70 3.01 -3.63 -3.72
CA GLN A 70 1.77 -4.13 -3.14
C GLN A 70 2.03 -5.11 -2.01
N ALA A 71 2.96 -6.06 -2.19
CA ALA A 71 3.33 -7.02 -1.15
C ALA A 71 3.89 -6.31 0.10
N ILE A 72 4.82 -5.37 -0.09
CA ILE A 72 5.37 -4.54 1.00
C ILE A 72 4.24 -3.78 1.70
N SER A 73 3.33 -3.17 0.93
CA SER A 73 2.23 -2.38 1.48
C SER A 73 1.29 -3.22 2.32
N ASN A 74 0.85 -4.38 1.81
CA ASN A 74 -0.07 -5.26 2.52
C ASN A 74 0.55 -5.76 3.84
N ALA A 75 1.83 -6.12 3.83
CA ALA A 75 2.54 -6.52 5.04
C ALA A 75 2.63 -5.36 6.05
N ALA A 76 3.06 -4.18 5.60
CA ALA A 76 3.18 -3.00 6.46
C ALA A 76 1.82 -2.57 7.05
N PHE A 77 0.76 -2.58 6.25
CA PHE A 77 -0.59 -2.28 6.72
C PHE A 77 -1.06 -3.29 7.78
N THR A 78 -0.82 -4.59 7.57
CA THR A 78 -1.20 -5.63 8.53
C THR A 78 -0.54 -5.39 9.89
N GLU A 79 0.77 -5.14 9.89
CA GLU A 79 1.52 -4.81 11.12
C GLU A 79 1.00 -3.52 11.76
N ALA A 80 0.75 -2.49 10.95
CA ALA A 80 0.25 -1.22 11.44
C ALA A 80 -1.13 -1.33 12.08
N VAL A 81 -2.01 -2.22 11.59
CA VAL A 81 -3.31 -2.53 12.20
C VAL A 81 -3.13 -3.16 13.58
N ILE A 82 -2.20 -4.12 13.72
CA ILE A 82 -1.93 -4.79 15.00
C ILE A 82 -1.38 -3.76 16.02
N VAL A 83 -0.47 -2.90 15.59
CA VAL A 83 0.07 -1.81 16.42
C VAL A 83 -1.02 -0.81 16.80
N ALA A 84 -1.84 -0.36 15.85
CA ALA A 84 -2.92 0.58 16.11
C ALA A 84 -3.94 0.04 17.12
N ARG A 85 -4.34 -1.24 16.99
CA ARG A 85 -5.19 -1.93 17.97
C ARG A 85 -4.58 -1.89 19.36
N SER A 86 -3.27 -2.13 19.47
CA SER A 86 -2.56 -2.17 20.75
C SER A 86 -2.46 -0.77 21.40
N LEU A 87 -2.45 0.29 20.59
CA LEU A 87 -2.48 1.68 21.04
C LEU A 87 -3.91 2.21 21.31
N GLY A 88 -4.95 1.42 21.01
CA GLY A 88 -6.34 1.86 21.11
C GLY A 88 -6.73 2.94 20.10
N VAL A 89 -5.95 3.10 19.03
CA VAL A 89 -6.22 4.08 17.96
C VAL A 89 -6.85 3.38 16.75
N PRO A 90 -7.66 4.09 15.96
CA PRO A 90 -8.28 3.51 14.77
C PRO A 90 -7.23 2.98 13.78
N PRO A 91 -7.54 1.91 13.04
CA PRO A 91 -6.57 1.26 12.18
C PRO A 91 -6.20 2.15 10.97
N PRO A 92 -4.93 2.14 10.52
CA PRO A 92 -4.45 3.01 9.45
C PRO A 92 -4.74 2.43 8.06
N VAL A 93 -6.00 2.01 7.83
CA VAL A 93 -6.47 1.44 6.56
C VAL A 93 -7.49 2.40 5.97
N PRO A 94 -7.48 2.65 4.65
CA PRO A 94 -8.65 3.22 3.98
C PRO A 94 -9.84 2.30 4.27
N LEU A 95 -10.92 2.86 4.83
CA LEU A 95 -12.16 2.09 4.97
C LEU A 95 -12.55 1.60 3.58
N PRO A 96 -12.88 0.30 3.41
CA PRO A 96 -13.41 -0.16 2.14
C PRO A 96 -14.63 0.70 1.82
N VAL A 97 -14.60 1.34 0.64
CA VAL A 97 -15.78 2.01 0.13
C VAL A 97 -16.76 0.89 -0.15
N LEU A 98 -17.73 0.69 0.76
CA LEU A 98 -18.88 -0.15 0.49
C LEU A 98 -19.63 0.54 -0.64
N GLY A 99 -19.26 0.19 -1.88
CA GLY A 99 -20.03 0.60 -3.04
C GLY A 99 -21.41 -0.01 -2.91
N ALA A 100 -22.40 0.80 -2.57
CA ALA A 100 -23.62 0.74 -3.36
C ALA A 100 -23.16 0.91 -4.82
N PRO A 101 -23.47 -0.01 -5.75
CA PRO A 101 -23.25 0.29 -7.14
C PRO A 101 -24.02 1.58 -7.48
N PRO A 102 -23.45 2.55 -8.20
CA PRO A 102 -24.23 3.56 -8.88
C PRO A 102 -24.94 2.87 -10.06
N GLY A 103 -25.94 2.05 -9.73
CA GLY A 103 -26.86 1.45 -10.68
C GLY A 103 -28.02 2.40 -10.87
N GLU A 104 -27.89 3.27 -11.89
CA GLU A 104 -28.97 3.78 -12.74
C GLU A 104 -30.34 3.96 -12.07
N ALA A 105 -30.67 5.20 -11.72
CA ALA A 105 -32.07 5.62 -11.72
C ALA A 105 -32.60 5.53 -13.16
N LYS A 106 -33.05 4.33 -13.59
CA LYS A 106 -33.90 4.19 -14.77
C LYS A 106 -35.14 5.03 -14.52
N LYS A 107 -35.18 6.23 -15.10
CA LYS A 107 -36.42 6.96 -15.33
C LYS A 107 -37.27 6.08 -16.25
N THR A 108 -38.15 5.27 -15.68
CA THR A 108 -39.25 4.65 -16.41
C THR A 108 -40.09 5.79 -16.95
N GLN A 109 -39.97 6.08 -18.25
CA GLN A 109 -40.94 6.93 -18.93
C GLN A 109 -42.27 6.16 -18.92
N PRO A 110 -43.37 6.69 -18.36
CA PRO A 110 -44.67 6.08 -18.53
C PRO A 110 -45.09 6.29 -19.99
N GLY A 111 -45.21 5.20 -20.74
CA GLY A 111 -45.88 5.22 -22.03
C GLY A 111 -47.35 5.53 -21.81
N TYR A 112 -47.81 6.69 -22.30
CA TYR A 112 -49.22 6.95 -22.49
C TYR A 112 -49.59 6.56 -23.91
N ILE A 113 -50.53 5.61 -23.98
CA ILE A 113 -51.34 5.32 -25.16
C ILE A 113 -52.45 6.38 -25.17
N ALA A 114 -52.53 7.18 -26.23
CA ALA A 114 -53.72 7.93 -26.64
C ALA A 114 -53.59 8.25 -28.13
#